data_AF-A0A8T5MPY8-F1
#
_entry.id   AF-A0A8T5MPY8-F1
#
_cell.length_a   1.000
_cell.length_b   1.000
_cell.length_c   1.000
_cell.angle_alpha   90.00
_cell.angle_beta   90.00
_cell.angle_gamma   90.00
#
_symmetry.space_group_name_H-M   'P 1'
#
loop_
_entity.id
_entity.type
_entity.pdbx_description
1 polymer ?
#
loop_
_entity_poly.entity_id
_entity_poly.type
_entity_poly.pdbx_seq_one_letter_code
_entity_poly.pdbx_strand_id
1 'polypeptide(L)'
;MKRGRPVKSMIRQNIVEIIHFLGEGYAYDIYKHYVAIFPQVTMRSIYYHLKKGVTTQEFVIKHITKEKGAYSWGPEAEKTYYALGPAAAPQVMPKVKAYFDKRNKD
;
A
#
# COMPACT_ATOMS: atom_id res chain seq x y z
N MET A 1 7.74 -26.63 15.28
CA MET A 1 6.82 -25.69 14.59
C MET A 1 6.30 -24.69 15.63
N LYS A 2 6.75 -23.43 15.64
CA LYS A 2 6.31 -22.46 16.66
C LYS A 2 4.82 -22.17 16.47
N ARG A 3 3.98 -22.52 17.46
CA ARG A 3 2.55 -22.18 17.49
C ARG A 3 2.43 -20.66 17.68
N GLY A 4 1.77 -19.99 16.75
CA GLY A 4 1.53 -18.54 16.78
C GLY A 4 1.11 -18.02 15.40
N ARG A 5 0.25 -17.00 15.37
CA ARG A 5 -0.11 -16.32 14.11
C ARG A 5 1.16 -15.77 13.48
N PRO A 6 1.43 -16.01 12.18
CA PRO A 6 2.64 -15.49 11.54
C PRO A 6 2.75 -13.98 11.75
N VAL A 7 3.92 -13.54 12.21
CA VAL A 7 4.21 -12.12 12.51
C VAL A 7 4.02 -11.24 11.26
N LYS A 8 4.27 -11.82 10.08
CA LYS A 8 4.17 -11.16 8.79
C LYS A 8 2.87 -11.53 8.08
N SER A 9 2.12 -10.51 7.69
CA SER A 9 0.92 -10.69 6.87
C SER A 9 1.30 -10.63 5.39
N MET A 10 0.86 -11.62 4.60
CA MET A 10 1.05 -11.61 3.15
C MET A 10 0.47 -10.36 2.48
N ILE A 11 -0.67 -9.86 2.96
CA ILE A 11 -1.28 -8.64 2.41
C ILE A 11 -0.35 -7.45 2.63
N ARG A 12 0.23 -7.33 3.83
CA ARG A 12 1.16 -6.24 4.13
C ARG A 12 2.47 -6.35 3.36
N GLN A 13 3.00 -7.57 3.18
CA GLN A 13 4.17 -7.79 2.32
C GLN A 13 3.86 -7.38 0.87
N ASN A 14 2.71 -7.77 0.33
CA ASN A 14 2.31 -7.36 -1.02
C ASN A 14 2.22 -5.83 -1.16
N ILE A 15 1.73 -5.12 -0.12
CA ILE A 15 1.72 -3.65 -0.10
C ILE A 15 3.16 -3.09 -0.07
N VAL A 16 4.08 -3.69 0.69
CA VAL A 16 5.51 -3.33 0.68
C VAL A 16 6.08 -3.46 -0.73
N GLU A 17 5.80 -4.54 -1.45
CA GLU A 17 6.25 -4.70 -2.83
C GLU A 17 5.69 -3.61 -3.74
N ILE A 18 4.39 -3.30 -3.63
CA ILE A 18 3.75 -2.27 -4.46
C ILE A 18 4.41 -0.91 -4.21
N ILE A 19 4.53 -0.49 -2.94
CA ILE A 19 5.12 0.80 -2.59
C ILE A 19 6.61 0.84 -2.97
N HIS A 20 7.33 -0.28 -2.93
CA HIS A 20 8.72 -0.34 -3.37
C HIS A 20 8.90 0.11 -4.83
N PHE A 21 8.02 -0.35 -5.73
CA PHE A 21 8.08 0.04 -7.14
C PHE A 21 7.37 1.38 -7.43
N LEU A 22 6.33 1.71 -6.67
CA LEU A 22 5.57 2.95 -6.85
C LEU A 22 6.29 4.18 -6.24
N GLY A 23 7.15 3.97 -5.23
CA GLY A 23 7.78 5.02 -4.43
C GLY A 23 6.90 5.46 -3.26
N GLU A 24 5.73 6.01 -3.55
CA GLU A 24 4.72 6.38 -2.56
C GLU A 24 3.31 6.26 -3.13
N GLY A 25 2.30 6.10 -2.26
CA GLY A 25 0.91 6.05 -2.71
C GLY A 25 -0.09 6.21 -1.57
N TYR A 26 -1.30 6.65 -1.91
CA TYR A 26 -2.41 6.69 -0.97
C TYR A 26 -3.23 5.41 -1.02
N ALA A 27 -4.04 5.15 0.00
CA ALA A 27 -4.69 3.84 0.20
C ALA A 27 -5.49 3.32 -1.00
N TYR A 28 -6.25 4.20 -1.67
CA TYR A 28 -7.05 3.82 -2.83
C TYR A 28 -6.21 3.54 -4.08
N ASP A 29 -5.11 4.25 -4.26
CA ASP A 29 -4.16 4.00 -5.35
C ASP A 29 -3.44 2.65 -5.17
N ILE A 30 -2.93 2.42 -3.95
CA ILE A 30 -2.34 1.14 -3.56
C ILE A 30 -3.33 -0.01 -3.77
N TYR A 31 -4.61 0.20 -3.43
CA TYR A 31 -5.65 -0.81 -3.64
C TYR A 31 -5.82 -1.18 -5.11
N LYS A 32 -5.83 -0.21 -6.03
CA LYS A 32 -5.95 -0.47 -7.47
C LYS A 32 -4.83 -1.35 -7.98
N HIS A 33 -3.60 -1.04 -7.61
CA HIS A 33 -2.44 -1.88 -7.96
C HIS A 33 -2.53 -3.25 -7.30
N TYR A 34 -3.00 -3.31 -6.05
CA TYR A 34 -3.14 -4.56 -5.32
C TYR A 34 -4.06 -5.54 -6.05
N VAL A 35 -5.29 -5.13 -6.35
CA VAL A 35 -6.28 -6.02 -6.98
C VAL A 35 -5.94 -6.36 -8.44
N ALA A 36 -5.06 -5.59 -9.08
CA ALA A 36 -4.55 -5.91 -10.42
C ALA A 36 -3.48 -7.02 -10.41
N ILE A 37 -2.74 -7.19 -9.30
CA ILE A 37 -1.57 -8.10 -9.20
C ILE A 37 -1.85 -9.32 -8.30
N PHE A 38 -2.75 -9.16 -7.33
CA PHE A 38 -3.00 -10.12 -6.25
C PHE A 38 -4.50 -10.45 -6.12
N PRO A 39 -4.85 -11.55 -5.41
CA PRO A 39 -6.25 -11.85 -5.10
C PRO A 39 -6.96 -10.68 -4.44
N GLN A 40 -8.23 -10.47 -4.80
CA GLN A 40 -9.00 -9.32 -4.32
C GLN A 40 -9.11 -9.31 -2.78
N VAL A 41 -8.91 -8.12 -2.21
CA VAL A 41 -9.18 -7.84 -0.79
C VAL A 41 -10.18 -6.69 -0.68
N THR A 42 -10.64 -6.41 0.53
CA THR A 42 -11.45 -5.21 0.77
C THR A 42 -10.55 -3.98 0.93
N MET A 43 -11.06 -2.81 0.56
CA MET A 43 -10.37 -1.53 0.82
C MET A 43 -10.01 -1.37 2.31
N ARG A 44 -10.92 -1.78 3.20
CA ARG A 44 -10.71 -1.77 4.66
C ARG A 44 -9.49 -2.60 5.07
N SER A 45 -9.21 -3.71 4.38
CA SER A 45 -8.01 -4.52 4.64
C SER A 45 -6.73 -3.73 4.31
N ILE A 46 -6.71 -3.00 3.19
CA ILE A 46 -5.57 -2.13 2.83
C ILE A 46 -5.36 -1.06 3.91
N TYR A 47 -6.41 -0.34 4.31
CA TYR A 47 -6.32 0.66 5.39
C TYR A 47 -5.81 0.07 6.71
N TYR A 48 -6.31 -1.11 7.10
CA TYR A 48 -5.83 -1.81 8.30
C TYR A 48 -4.33 -2.13 8.20
N HIS A 49 -3.88 -2.64 7.05
CA HIS A 49 -2.49 -3.03 6.86
C HIS A 49 -1.54 -1.83 6.74
N LEU A 50 -1.97 -0.72 6.14
CA LEU A 50 -1.22 0.53 6.13
C LEU A 50 -1.08 1.09 7.54
N LYS A 51 -2.18 1.20 8.29
CA LYS A 51 -2.15 1.67 9.69
C LYS A 51 -1.26 0.78 10.55
N LYS A 52 -1.41 -0.54 10.43
CA LYS A 52 -0.57 -1.49 11.18
C LYS A 52 0.89 -1.41 10.78
N GLY A 53 1.18 -1.26 9.47
CA GLY A 53 2.52 -1.12 8.92
C GLY A 53 3.24 0.15 9.37
N VAL A 54 2.51 1.25 9.58
CA VAL A 54 3.07 2.44 10.24
C VAL A 54 3.47 2.13 11.68
N THR A 55 2.62 1.43 12.45
CA THR A 55 2.95 1.03 13.83
C THR A 55 4.16 0.10 13.91
N THR A 56 4.37 -0.75 12.91
CA THR A 56 5.54 -1.65 12.80
C THR A 56 6.71 -1.06 12.01
N GLN A 57 6.65 0.22 11.66
CA GLN A 57 7.68 0.95 10.90
C GLN A 57 7.99 0.38 9.51
N GLU A 58 7.12 -0.49 8.97
CA GLU A 58 7.19 -0.95 7.58
C GLU A 58 6.76 0.15 6.61
N PHE A 59 5.94 1.11 7.08
CA PHE A 59 5.53 2.28 6.31
C PHE A 59 5.75 3.57 7.11
N VAL A 60 5.88 4.68 6.38
CA VAL A 60 5.86 6.03 6.93
C VAL A 60 4.81 6.86 6.20
N ILE A 61 4.22 7.83 6.90
CA ILE A 61 3.36 8.84 6.26
C ILE A 61 4.28 9.91 5.69
N LYS A 62 4.26 10.11 4.37
CA LYS A 62 5.11 11.11 3.72
C LYS A 62 4.49 12.50 3.78
N HIS A 63 3.21 12.59 3.42
CA HIS A 63 2.44 13.82 3.49
C HIS A 63 0.92 13.52 3.47
N ILE A 64 0.12 14.52 3.79
CA ILE A 64 -1.35 14.47 3.72
C ILE A 64 -1.80 15.60 2.80
N THR A 65 -2.51 15.25 1.74
CA THR A 65 -3.06 16.20 0.77
C THR A 65 -4.56 16.34 0.98
N LYS A 66 -5.04 17.58 1.06
CA LYS A 66 -6.47 17.89 1.08
C LYS A 66 -6.92 18.26 -0.32
N GLU A 67 -7.77 17.45 -0.92
CA GLU A 67 -8.38 17.77 -2.20
C GLU A 67 -9.75 18.38 -1.95
N LYS A 68 -9.90 19.65 -2.28
CA LYS A 68 -11.20 20.33 -2.29
C LYS A 68 -12.01 19.82 -3.48
N GLY A 69 -13.25 19.42 -3.25
CA GLY A 69 -14.14 18.91 -4.28
C GLY A 69 -15.59 18.86 -3.83
N ALA A 70 -16.52 18.82 -4.79
CA ALA A 70 -17.95 18.64 -4.53
C ALA A 70 -18.27 17.16 -4.32
N TYR A 71 -17.78 16.58 -3.23
CA TYR A 71 -18.11 15.20 -2.88
C TYR A 71 -19.45 15.15 -2.14
N SER A 72 -20.19 14.07 -2.31
CA SER A 72 -21.50 13.88 -1.65
C SER A 72 -21.43 13.77 -0.12
N TRP A 73 -20.24 13.81 0.47
CA TRP A 73 -19.99 13.63 1.91
C TRP A 73 -19.22 14.80 2.55
N GLY A 74 -18.92 15.86 1.79
CA GLY A 74 -18.19 17.02 2.30
C GLY A 74 -17.35 17.74 1.24
N PRO A 75 -16.85 18.94 1.57
CA PRO A 75 -16.13 19.79 0.63
C PRO A 75 -14.68 19.36 0.37
N GLU A 76 -14.15 18.42 1.16
CA GLU A 76 -12.74 18.03 1.13
C GLU A 76 -12.57 16.52 1.31
N ALA A 77 -11.59 15.95 0.60
CA ALA A 77 -11.12 14.57 0.81
C ALA A 77 -9.64 14.60 1.19
N GLU A 78 -9.30 13.93 2.30
CA GLU A 78 -7.90 13.79 2.73
C GLU A 78 -7.27 12.52 2.15
N LYS A 79 -6.13 12.68 1.48
CA LYS A 79 -5.29 11.58 1.00
C LYS A 79 -4.01 11.53 1.83
N THR A 80 -3.86 10.49 2.64
CA THR A 80 -2.61 10.17 3.31
C THR A 80 -1.73 9.36 2.36
N TYR A 81 -0.55 9.90 2.03
CA TYR A 81 0.44 9.23 1.20
C TYR A 81 1.42 8.45 2.08
N TYR A 82 1.63 7.19 1.72
CA TYR A 82 2.50 6.26 2.43
C TYR A 82 3.72 5.92 1.57
N ALA A 83 4.87 5.84 2.21
CA ALA A 83 6.12 5.37 1.61
C ALA A 83 6.72 4.24 2.46
N LEU A 84 7.76 3.58 1.96
CA LEU A 84 8.47 2.55 2.73
C LEU A 84 9.13 3.14 3.98
N GLY A 85 8.93 2.48 5.11
CA GLY A 85 9.60 2.79 6.36
C GLY A 85 10.90 2.01 6.56
N PRO A 86 11.64 2.30 7.64
CA PRO A 86 12.95 1.69 7.89
C PRO A 86 12.89 0.18 8.18
N ALA A 87 11.75 -0.35 8.64
CA ALA A 87 11.55 -1.78 8.85
C ALA A 87 10.95 -2.49 7.63
N ALA A 88 10.77 -1.79 6.50
CA ALA A 88 10.32 -2.39 5.26
C ALA A 88 11.37 -3.38 4.75
N ALA A 89 10.91 -4.55 4.29
CA ALA A 89 11.75 -5.57 3.69
C ALA A 89 11.17 -5.99 2.34
N PRO A 90 11.34 -5.18 1.28
CA PRO A 90 10.92 -5.55 -0.07
C PRO A 90 11.70 -6.78 -0.54
N GLN A 91 10.98 -7.72 -1.15
CA GLN A 91 11.48 -8.97 -1.69
C GLN A 91 11.68 -8.92 -3.21
N VAL A 92 11.28 -7.81 -3.85
CA VAL A 92 11.39 -7.58 -5.29
C VAL A 92 10.67 -8.68 -6.06
N MET A 93 9.39 -8.89 -5.73
CA MET A 93 8.59 -9.96 -6.33
C MET A 93 8.52 -9.83 -7.87
N PRO A 94 8.91 -10.87 -8.66
CA PRO A 94 8.98 -10.78 -10.12
C PRO A 94 7.69 -10.34 -10.78
N LYS A 95 6.54 -10.79 -10.28
CA LYS A 95 5.22 -10.41 -10.82
C LYS A 95 4.87 -8.94 -10.61
N VAL A 96 5.30 -8.36 -9.49
CA VAL A 96 5.06 -6.94 -9.17
C VAL A 96 5.97 -6.09 -10.04
N LYS A 97 7.26 -6.49 -10.14
CA LYS A 97 8.22 -5.87 -11.05
C LYS A 97 7.71 -5.86 -12.50
N ALA A 98 7.29 -7.01 -13.00
CA ALA A 98 6.78 -7.14 -14.38
C ALA A 98 5.53 -6.29 -14.64
N TYR A 99 4.67 -6.09 -13.63
CA TYR A 99 3.52 -5.21 -13.74
C TYR A 99 3.93 -3.74 -13.90
N PHE A 100 4.85 -3.25 -13.06
CA PHE A 100 5.32 -1.86 -13.15
C PHE A 100 6.25 -1.61 -14.35
N ASP A 101 7.07 -2.58 -14.73
CA ASP A 101 7.92 -2.51 -15.94
C ASP A 101 7.09 -2.34 -17.22
N LYS A 102 5.92 -2.97 -17.30
CA LYS A 102 5.00 -2.80 -18.45
C LYS A 102 4.43 -1.39 -18.47
N ARG A 103 3.99 -0.90 -17.31
CA ARG A 103 3.33 0.40 -17.17
C ARG A 103 4.26 1.60 -17.39
N ASN A 104 5.56 1.43 -17.16
CA ASN A 104 6.56 2.49 -17.36
C ASN A 104 7.06 2.59 -18.82
N LYS A 105 6.62 1.69 -19.70
CA LYS A 105 6.96 1.71 -21.14
C LYS A 105 5.90 2.38 -22.01
N ASP A 106 4.76 2.74 -21.41
CA ASP A 106 3.68 3.52 -22.00
C ASP A 106 3.79 4.99 -21.58
#